data_AF-A0AAV9N8P5-F1
#
_entry.id   AF-A0AAV9N8P5-F1
#
_cell.length_a   1.000
_cell.length_b   1.000
_cell.length_c   1.000
_cell.angle_alpha   90.00
_cell.angle_beta   90.00
_cell.angle_gamma   90.00
#
_symmetry.space_group_name_H-M   'P 1'
#
loop_
_entity.id
_entity.type
_entity.pdbx_description
1 polymer ?
#
loop_
_entity_poly.entity_id
_entity_poly.type
_entity_poly.pdbx_seq_one_letter_code
_entity_poly.pdbx_strand_id
1 'polypeptide(L)'
;MSKEEVLHAYRKLMRTSLQAVQYSKPARFAVRDIINEAFREQPATAFSAFRIKNTIEFLETAKQQNGFEHKIVKNLTMVKYWQKMNRDKTMLTTANNDYTRDIRLQTRLQFSATLTMLNESLGTCLAI
;
A
#
# COMPACT_ATOMS: atom_id res chain seq x y z
N MET A 1 21.21 -5.48 -10.88
CA MET A 1 19.84 -5.86 -11.27
C MET A 1 19.66 -5.57 -12.73
N SER A 2 19.25 -6.56 -13.51
CA SER A 2 18.91 -6.34 -14.92
C SER A 2 17.56 -5.62 -15.01
N LYS A 3 17.34 -4.81 -16.06
CA LYS A 3 16.04 -4.15 -16.29
C LYS A 3 14.90 -5.16 -16.41
N GLU A 4 15.21 -6.36 -16.89
CA GLU A 4 14.27 -7.46 -17.09
C GLU A 4 13.76 -8.01 -15.76
N GLU A 5 14.63 -8.16 -14.76
CA GLU A 5 14.25 -8.61 -13.41
C GLU A 5 13.25 -7.65 -12.76
N VAL A 6 13.50 -6.34 -12.89
CA VAL A 6 12.62 -5.30 -12.34
C VAL A 6 11.25 -5.33 -13.03
N LEU A 7 11.21 -5.48 -14.35
CA LEU A 7 9.96 -5.60 -15.10
C LEU A 7 9.19 -6.87 -14.74
N HIS A 8 9.89 -8.00 -14.56
CA HIS A 8 9.27 -9.25 -14.17
C HIS A 8 8.65 -9.15 -12.77
N ALA A 9 9.39 -8.59 -11.81
CA ALA A 9 8.92 -8.31 -10.46
C ALA A 9 7.69 -7.40 -10.46
N TYR A 10 7.74 -6.28 -11.19
CA TYR A 10 6.62 -5.36 -11.35
C TYR A 10 5.37 -6.08 -11.89
N ARG A 11 5.51 -6.86 -12.98
CA ARG A 11 4.38 -7.58 -13.59
C ARG A 11 3.79 -8.63 -12.65
N LYS A 12 4.64 -9.39 -11.95
CA LYS A 12 4.20 -10.42 -11.00
C LYS A 12 3.46 -9.77 -9.82
N LEU A 13 4.03 -8.73 -9.22
CA LEU A 13 3.44 -8.02 -8.09
C LEU A 13 2.12 -7.33 -8.47
N MET A 14 2.02 -6.73 -9.66
CA MET A 14 0.77 -6.17 -10.18
C MET A 14 -0.31 -7.24 -10.35
N ARG A 15 0.03 -8.41 -10.88
CA ARG A 15 -0.94 -9.50 -11.06
C ARG A 15 -1.40 -10.08 -9.73
N THR A 16 -0.48 -10.36 -8.81
CA THR A 16 -0.81 -10.98 -7.51
C THR A 16 -1.62 -10.04 -6.63
N SER A 17 -1.30 -8.74 -6.63
CA SER A 17 -2.03 -7.74 -5.85
C SER A 17 -3.47 -7.54 -6.34
N LEU A 18 -3.71 -7.52 -7.66
CA LEU A 18 -5.06 -7.46 -8.21
C LEU A 18 -5.87 -8.72 -7.87
N GLN A 19 -5.24 -9.90 -7.86
CA GLN A 19 -5.86 -11.14 -7.43
C GLN A 19 -6.17 -11.15 -5.92
N ALA A 20 -5.25 -10.65 -5.09
CA ALA A 20 -5.44 -10.56 -3.64
C ALA A 20 -6.65 -9.71 -3.26
N VAL A 21 -6.91 -8.65 -4.04
CA VAL A 21 -8.06 -7.75 -3.88
C VAL A 21 -9.30 -8.24 -4.66
N GLN A 22 -9.20 -9.41 -5.32
CA GLN A 22 -10.27 -10.02 -6.11
C GLN A 22 -10.84 -9.07 -7.17
N TYR A 23 -10.01 -8.18 -7.71
CA TYR A 23 -10.42 -7.15 -8.67
C TYR A 23 -11.58 -6.24 -8.20
N SER A 24 -11.81 -6.16 -6.88
CA SER A 24 -12.90 -5.37 -6.30
C SER A 24 -12.71 -3.87 -6.55
N LYS A 25 -13.83 -3.15 -6.73
CA LYS A 25 -13.87 -1.69 -6.77
C LYS A 25 -14.15 -1.18 -5.34
N PRO A 26 -13.45 -0.16 -4.82
CA PRO A 26 -12.45 0.68 -5.49
C PRO A 26 -11.01 0.16 -5.40
N ALA A 27 -10.76 -0.87 -4.61
CA ALA A 27 -9.42 -1.28 -4.18
C ALA A 27 -8.47 -1.66 -5.34
N ARG A 28 -8.97 -2.21 -6.45
CA ARG A 28 -8.16 -2.49 -7.66
C ARG A 28 -7.45 -1.25 -8.23
N PHE A 29 -8.08 -0.08 -8.12
CA PHE A 29 -7.50 1.17 -8.62
C PHE A 29 -6.44 1.68 -7.64
N ALA A 30 -6.74 1.63 -6.34
CA ALA A 30 -5.79 2.01 -5.29
C ALA A 30 -4.51 1.16 -5.35
N VAL A 31 -4.62 -0.16 -5.47
CA VAL A 31 -3.47 -1.06 -5.63
C VAL A 31 -2.62 -0.69 -6.83
N ARG A 32 -3.26 -0.42 -7.97
CA ARG A 32 -2.55 -0.07 -9.20
C ARG A 32 -1.76 1.23 -9.04
N ASP A 33 -2.39 2.23 -8.42
CA ASP A 33 -1.77 3.53 -8.16
C ASP A 33 -0.58 3.37 -7.20
N ILE A 34 -0.74 2.63 -6.11
CA ILE A 34 0.32 2.31 -5.15
C ILE A 34 1.55 1.71 -5.86
N ILE A 35 1.34 0.68 -6.68
CA ILE A 35 2.45 -0.01 -7.33
C ILE A 35 3.10 0.89 -8.39
N ASN A 36 2.30 1.64 -9.15
CA ASN A 36 2.83 2.58 -10.14
C ASN A 36 3.66 3.68 -9.47
N GLU A 37 3.18 4.26 -8.38
CA GLU A 37 3.89 5.29 -7.62
C GLU A 37 5.18 4.72 -7.02
N ALA A 38 5.11 3.56 -6.36
CA ALA A 38 6.27 2.90 -5.78
C ALA A 38 7.39 2.65 -6.81
N PHE A 39 7.07 2.11 -7.99
CA PHE A 39 8.06 1.84 -9.03
C PHE A 39 8.51 3.07 -9.81
N ARG A 40 7.76 4.18 -9.78
CA ARG A 40 8.15 5.44 -10.44
C ARG A 40 9.00 6.33 -9.55
N GLU A 41 8.68 6.42 -8.26
CA GLU A 41 9.33 7.31 -7.31
C GLU A 41 10.60 6.70 -6.71
N GLN A 42 10.67 5.37 -6.58
CA GLN A 42 11.84 4.74 -5.97
C GLN A 42 13.01 4.62 -6.96
N PRO A 43 14.24 4.95 -6.53
CA PRO A 43 15.43 4.72 -7.34
C PRO A 43 15.66 3.20 -7.50
N ALA A 44 16.26 2.79 -8.61
CA ALA A 44 16.55 1.38 -8.90
C ALA A 44 17.44 0.70 -7.83
N THR A 45 18.15 1.48 -7.02
CA THR A 45 18.97 1.03 -5.88
C THR A 45 18.13 0.58 -4.68
N ALA A 46 16.88 1.04 -4.55
CA ALA A 46 15.97 0.63 -3.48
C ALA A 46 15.29 -0.73 -3.76
N PHE A 47 15.52 -1.32 -4.94
CA PHE A 47 14.96 -2.60 -5.30
C PHE A 47 15.59 -3.73 -4.46
N SER A 48 14.76 -4.43 -3.69
CA SER A 48 15.15 -5.64 -2.98
C SER A 48 14.32 -6.83 -3.45
N ALA A 49 14.98 -7.79 -4.11
CA ALA A 49 14.34 -9.01 -4.60
C ALA A 49 13.72 -9.83 -3.45
N PHE A 50 14.38 -9.86 -2.29
CA PHE A 50 13.89 -10.52 -1.09
C PHE A 50 12.58 -9.90 -0.61
N ARG A 51 12.52 -8.55 -0.50
CA ARG A 51 11.30 -7.88 -0.03
C ARG A 51 10.11 -8.07 -0.97
N ILE A 52 10.38 -8.09 -2.27
CA ILE A 52 9.36 -8.32 -3.29
C ILE A 52 8.83 -9.76 -3.20
N LYS A 53 9.70 -10.75 -3.01
CA LYS A 53 9.29 -12.14 -2.82
C LYS A 53 8.37 -12.28 -1.60
N ASN A 54 8.76 -11.75 -0.45
CA ASN A 54 7.94 -11.80 0.77
C ASN A 54 6.59 -11.09 0.56
N THR A 55 6.59 -9.97 -0.17
CA THR A 55 5.36 -9.24 -0.49
C THR A 55 4.44 -10.05 -1.40
N ILE A 56 5.00 -10.80 -2.36
CA ILE A 56 4.23 -11.71 -3.20
C ILE A 56 3.61 -12.83 -2.36
N GLU A 57 4.39 -13.46 -1.47
CA GLU A 57 3.89 -14.51 -0.57
C GLU A 57 2.77 -13.96 0.35
N PHE A 58 2.97 -12.77 0.92
CA PHE A 58 1.96 -12.09 1.73
C PHE A 58 0.65 -11.85 0.95
N LEU A 59 0.73 -11.40 -0.31
CA LEU A 59 -0.43 -11.18 -1.17
C LEU A 59 -1.09 -12.50 -1.60
N GLU A 60 -0.31 -13.57 -1.79
CA GLU A 60 -0.84 -14.89 -2.08
C GLU A 60 -1.61 -15.46 -0.88
N THR A 61 -1.12 -15.28 0.34
CA THR A 61 -1.86 -15.61 1.57
C THR A 61 -3.14 -14.78 1.71
N ALA A 62 -3.07 -13.47 1.45
CA ALA A 62 -4.23 -12.57 1.46
C ALA A 62 -5.32 -12.94 0.45
N LYS A 63 -4.95 -13.62 -0.64
CA LYS A 63 -5.88 -14.15 -1.64
C LYS A 63 -6.58 -15.42 -1.16
N GLN A 64 -5.84 -16.31 -0.50
CA GLN A 64 -6.33 -17.66 -0.13
C GLN A 64 -7.24 -17.64 1.09
N GLN A 65 -6.91 -16.80 2.09
CA GLN A 65 -7.59 -16.80 3.38
C GLN A 65 -8.09 -15.39 3.74
N ASN A 66 -9.24 -15.32 4.41
CA ASN A 66 -9.72 -14.07 5.01
C ASN A 66 -9.02 -13.80 6.37
N GLY A 67 -7.69 -13.85 6.35
CA GLY A 67 -6.81 -13.68 7.49
C GLY A 67 -6.48 -12.22 7.80
N PHE A 68 -5.41 -12.01 8.57
CA PHE A 68 -4.91 -10.68 8.88
C PHE A 68 -4.35 -10.00 7.63
N GLU A 69 -3.69 -10.74 6.76
CA GLU A 69 -3.11 -10.27 5.50
C GLU A 69 -4.17 -9.66 4.61
N HIS A 70 -5.31 -10.35 4.44
CA HIS A 70 -6.44 -9.84 3.69
C HIS A 70 -6.99 -8.53 4.29
N LYS A 71 -7.17 -8.50 5.61
CA LYS A 71 -7.67 -7.31 6.33
C LYS A 71 -6.70 -6.13 6.20
N ILE A 72 -5.39 -6.38 6.29
CA ILE A 72 -4.35 -5.37 6.12
C ILE A 72 -4.43 -4.80 4.70
N VAL A 73 -4.40 -5.63 3.65
CA VAL A 73 -4.49 -5.16 2.26
C VAL A 73 -5.78 -4.36 2.01
N LYS A 74 -6.90 -4.83 2.54
CA LYS A 74 -8.18 -4.12 2.45
C LYS A 74 -8.12 -2.74 3.10
N ASN A 75 -7.56 -2.63 4.29
CA ASN A 75 -7.43 -1.35 4.99
C ASN A 75 -6.47 -0.40 4.25
N LEU A 76 -5.31 -0.90 3.79
CA LEU A 76 -4.33 -0.11 3.03
C LEU A 76 -4.96 0.48 1.76
N THR A 77 -5.68 -0.34 1.00
CA THR A 77 -6.32 0.09 -0.25
C THR A 77 -7.43 1.10 0.00
N MET A 78 -8.19 0.95 1.07
CA MET A 78 -9.21 1.93 1.47
C MET A 78 -8.57 3.26 1.88
N VAL A 79 -7.52 3.25 2.72
CA VAL A 79 -6.82 4.46 3.14
C VAL A 79 -6.29 5.23 1.93
N LYS A 80 -5.60 4.56 1.01
CA LYS A 80 -5.09 5.20 -0.22
C LYS A 80 -6.21 5.76 -1.09
N TYR A 81 -7.32 5.03 -1.22
CA TYR A 81 -8.48 5.49 -1.97
C TYR A 81 -9.05 6.79 -1.39
N TRP A 82 -9.24 6.86 -0.07
CA TRP A 82 -9.75 8.06 0.60
C TRP A 82 -8.80 9.26 0.48
N GLN A 83 -7.49 9.03 0.57
CA GLN A 83 -6.47 10.05 0.35
C GLN A 83 -6.57 10.63 -1.07
N LYS A 84 -6.66 9.77 -2.10
CA LYS A 84 -6.77 10.19 -3.50
C LYS A 84 -8.04 10.97 -3.78
N MET A 85 -9.15 10.59 -3.18
CA MET A 85 -10.45 11.22 -3.41
C MET A 85 -10.56 12.62 -2.80
N ASN A 86 -9.49 13.16 -2.18
CA ASN A 86 -9.47 14.47 -1.50
C ASN A 86 -10.62 14.68 -0.51
N ARG A 87 -11.25 13.58 -0.05
CA ARG A 87 -12.23 13.58 1.04
C ARG A 87 -11.54 14.01 2.33
N ASP A 88 -10.25 13.75 2.48
CA ASP A 88 -9.46 14.31 3.57
C ASP A 88 -9.44 15.84 3.53
N LYS A 89 -9.16 16.48 2.39
CA LYS A 89 -9.12 17.95 2.30
C LYS A 89 -10.49 18.57 2.58
N THR A 90 -11.55 18.00 2.01
CA THR A 90 -12.93 18.47 2.27
C THR A 90 -13.34 18.22 3.72
N MET A 91 -12.99 17.09 4.33
CA MET A 91 -13.24 16.84 5.76
C MET A 91 -12.35 17.70 6.67
N LEU A 92 -11.14 18.09 6.24
CA LEU A 92 -10.23 18.98 6.98
C LEU A 92 -10.71 20.43 6.91
N THR A 93 -11.24 20.89 5.78
CA THR A 93 -11.82 22.23 5.65
C THR A 93 -13.13 22.38 6.42
N THR A 94 -13.92 21.32 6.58
CA THR A 94 -15.15 21.36 7.41
C THR A 94 -14.86 21.23 8.90
N ALA A 95 -13.68 20.75 9.27
CA ALA A 95 -13.24 20.62 10.65
C ALA A 95 -12.61 21.95 11.11
N ASN A 96 -13.47 22.91 11.49
CA ASN A 96 -13.09 24.28 11.86
C ASN A 96 -12.25 24.41 13.15
N ASN A 97 -11.71 23.32 13.72
CA ASN A 97 -10.98 23.35 14.99
C ASN A 97 -9.57 22.75 14.83
N ASP A 98 -8.55 23.55 15.16
CA ASP A 98 -7.13 23.19 15.10
C ASP A 98 -6.82 21.85 15.79
N TYR A 99 -7.48 21.57 16.92
CA TYR A 99 -7.34 20.30 17.64
C TYR A 99 -7.68 19.07 16.78
N THR A 100 -8.75 19.16 16.00
CA THR A 100 -9.19 18.03 15.15
C THR A 100 -8.25 17.80 13.96
N ARG A 101 -7.59 18.86 13.49
CA ARG A 101 -6.55 18.78 12.46
C ARG A 101 -5.31 18.07 13.02
N ASP A 102 -4.88 18.44 14.22
CA ASP A 102 -3.72 17.84 14.87
C ASP A 102 -3.88 16.34 15.14
N ILE A 103 -5.05 15.90 15.63
CA ILE A 103 -5.33 14.47 15.82
C ILE A 103 -5.21 13.69 14.52
N ARG A 104 -5.72 14.22 13.41
CA ARG A 104 -5.67 13.53 12.11
C ARG A 104 -4.24 13.43 11.58
N LEU A 105 -3.46 14.50 11.75
CA LEU A 105 -2.04 14.50 11.40
C LEU A 105 -1.29 13.44 12.22
N GLN A 106 -1.47 13.43 13.54
CA GLN A 106 -0.86 12.43 14.44
C GLN A 106 -1.29 11.00 14.07
N THR A 107 -2.57 10.79 13.80
CA THR A 107 -3.09 9.46 13.38
C THR A 107 -2.43 9.00 12.08
N ARG A 108 -2.25 9.90 11.11
CA ARG A 108 -1.58 9.59 9.85
C ARG A 108 -0.09 9.28 10.07
N LEU A 109 0.58 10.02 10.94
CA LEU A 109 1.98 9.77 11.30
C LEU A 109 2.13 8.41 11.98
N GLN A 110 1.30 8.09 12.96
CA GLN A 110 1.29 6.79 13.64
C GLN A 110 1.00 5.64 12.66
N PHE A 111 0.02 5.82 11.76
CA PHE A 111 -0.26 4.86 10.71
C PHE A 111 0.96 4.63 9.80
N SER A 112 1.64 5.70 9.37
CA SER A 112 2.85 5.56 8.54
C SER A 112 3.97 4.84 9.28
N ALA A 113 4.21 5.18 10.56
CA ALA A 113 5.23 4.55 11.38
C ALA A 113 4.95 3.04 11.59
N THR A 114 3.70 2.69 11.91
CA THR A 114 3.31 1.27 12.06
C THR A 114 3.46 0.49 10.77
N LEU A 115 3.16 1.08 9.63
CA LEU A 115 3.38 0.47 8.31
C LEU A 115 4.88 0.25 8.06
N THR A 116 5.73 1.23 8.38
CA THR A 116 7.19 1.06 8.28
C THR A 116 7.68 -0.08 9.16
N MET A 117 7.22 -0.17 10.42
CA MET A 117 7.59 -1.27 11.32
C MET A 117 7.07 -2.64 10.83
N LEU A 118 5.88 -2.70 10.24
CA LEU A 118 5.36 -3.91 9.61
C LEU A 118 6.23 -4.35 8.43
N ASN A 119 6.63 -3.41 7.58
CA ASN A 119 7.50 -3.70 6.44
C ASN A 119 8.87 -4.20 6.89
N GLU A 120 9.46 -3.62 7.94
CA GLU A 120 10.75 -4.07 8.46
C GLU A 120 10.65 -5.45 9.14
N SER A 121 9.60 -5.69 9.92
CA SER A 121 9.41 -6.98 10.62
C SER A 121 9.12 -8.16 9.69
N LEU A 122 8.31 -7.96 8.64
CA LEU A 122 7.98 -9.00 7.66
C LEU A 122 8.94 -9.01 6.46
N GLY A 123 9.85 -8.03 6.39
CA GLY A 123 10.69 -7.80 5.23
C GLY A 123 9.86 -7.58 3.97
N THR A 124 8.72 -6.89 4.05
CA THR A 124 7.85 -6.59 2.91
C THR A 124 8.06 -5.17 2.40
N CYS A 125 7.52 -4.87 1.21
CA CYS A 125 7.57 -3.56 0.59
C CYS A 125 6.16 -3.06 0.24
N LEU A 126 5.28 -3.00 1.25
CA LEU A 126 3.96 -2.40 1.08
C LEU A 126 4.15 -0.87 1.04
N ALA A 127 3.87 -0.25 -0.10
CA ALA A 127 3.94 1.21 -0.25
C ALA A 127 2.55 1.83 0.01
N ILE A 128 2.50 2.95 0.73
CA ILE A 128 1.38 3.91 0.74
C ILE A 128 1.97 5.29 0.53
#